data_AF-A0A9D9L0C0-F1
#
_entry.id   AF-A0A9D9L0C0-F1
#
_cell.length_a   1.000
_cell.length_b   1.000
_cell.length_c   1.000
_cell.angle_alpha   90.00
_cell.angle_beta   90.00
_cell.angle_gamma   90.00
#
_symmetry.space_group_name_H-M   'P 1'
#
loop_
_entity.id
_entity.type
_entity.pdbx_description
1 polymer ?
#
loop_
_entity_poly.entity_id
_entity_poly.type
_entity_poly.pdbx_seq_one_letter_code
_entity_poly.pdbx_strand_id
1 'polypeptide(L)'
;SYALVNEINQKFVDVVRKSGGNNAERHLLISGYNTGIDVTCDPLFKMPSDPANRMAVSVHYYSPSTFAILEEDADWGKAQSTWGTAKEVEDLNNEMDMMKTSFVDKGIPVIIGEYGCPTKNKEAESVMKFLTSVCEAAYTRQMCPVLWDTPGGRYDRLECKMADKELNEKLCAIAGSSVTETKDELSSVTYQIDELKKNSNGEYTVPLGENAASLKKVIIGLECTSSENSGWFCGGGGLTFDSVKTNDGKTFWSSKGFSYDGGKDRVLITFDGTFNDDKDNSFDAVINCKEANLVDWWHSSEKYPEGGDDVKCEFKSITLYYEGEAPAKEEPGTEPEETDVLKGDADCNGVVNSKDLTQAIGMIIGKTEADESALANADMNDDGRITIIDIIMLKNVLIR
;
A
#
# COMPACT_ATOMS: atom_id res chain seq x y z
N SER A 1 33.64 14.80 23.71
CA SER A 1 33.88 15.58 24.95
C SER A 1 32.86 16.70 25.04
N TYR A 2 32.42 17.08 26.24
CA TYR A 2 31.45 18.16 26.44
C TYR A 2 31.87 19.50 25.81
N ALA A 3 33.16 19.83 25.88
CA ALA A 3 33.68 21.06 25.30
C ALA A 3 33.40 21.16 23.79
N LEU A 4 33.63 20.08 23.04
CA LEU A 4 33.46 20.07 21.59
C LEU A 4 31.98 20.20 21.18
N VAL A 5 31.07 19.46 21.83
CA VAL A 5 29.64 19.57 21.51
C VAL A 5 29.09 20.97 21.85
N ASN A 6 29.50 21.55 22.97
CA ASN A 6 29.12 22.92 23.34
C ASN A 6 29.64 23.95 22.33
N GLU A 7 30.89 23.80 21.88
CA GLU A 7 31.49 24.68 20.86
C GLU A 7 30.76 24.57 19.50
N ILE A 8 30.50 23.35 19.03
CA ILE A 8 29.79 23.10 17.78
C ILE A 8 28.37 23.67 17.84
N ASN A 9 27.64 23.42 18.93
CA ASN A 9 26.28 23.91 19.10
C ASN A 9 26.23 25.45 19.13
N GLN A 10 27.16 26.12 19.83
CA GLN A 10 27.25 27.58 19.79
C GLN A 10 27.58 28.11 18.39
N LYS A 11 28.52 27.46 17.70
CA LYS A 11 28.91 27.86 16.34
C LYS A 11 27.73 27.74 15.37
N PHE A 12 26.93 26.69 15.49
CA PHE A 12 25.70 26.51 14.72
C PHE A 12 24.73 27.68 14.93
N VAL A 13 24.41 28.03 16.18
CA VAL A 13 23.51 29.15 16.50
C VAL A 13 24.03 30.47 15.91
N ASP A 14 25.31 30.76 16.12
CA ASP A 14 25.95 31.98 15.60
C ASP A 14 25.85 32.09 14.08
N VAL A 15 26.11 30.99 13.36
CA VAL A 15 26.05 30.95 11.90
C VAL A 15 24.62 31.19 11.41
N VAL A 16 23.64 30.51 12.00
CA VAL A 16 22.23 30.68 11.61
C VAL A 16 21.77 32.11 11.88
N ARG A 17 22.04 32.67 13.07
CA ARG A 17 21.62 34.04 13.42
C ARG A 17 22.28 35.12 12.56
N LYS A 18 23.49 34.88 12.03
CA LYS A 18 24.20 35.81 11.13
C LYS A 18 23.80 35.69 9.66
N SER A 19 23.01 34.69 9.28
CA SER A 19 22.69 34.41 7.87
C SER A 19 21.56 35.26 7.28
N GLY A 20 20.86 36.07 8.09
CA GLY A 20 19.81 36.97 7.64
C GLY A 20 18.46 36.31 7.33
N GLY A 21 17.54 37.08 6.75
CA GLY A 21 16.17 36.65 6.47
C GLY A 21 15.43 36.18 7.73
N ASN A 22 14.64 35.10 7.60
CA ASN A 22 13.85 34.55 8.71
C ASN A 22 14.70 33.83 9.77
N ASN A 23 16.01 33.70 9.57
CA ASN A 23 16.87 32.95 10.48
C ASN A 23 17.19 33.70 11.79
N ALA A 24 16.91 35.01 11.87
CA ALA A 24 16.96 35.75 13.13
C ALA A 24 15.95 35.20 14.16
N GLU A 25 14.79 34.75 13.69
CA GLU A 25 13.64 34.33 14.51
C GLU A 25 13.34 32.83 14.41
N ARG A 26 14.11 32.06 13.62
CA ARG A 26 13.88 30.62 13.45
C ARG A 26 14.11 29.87 14.77
N HIS A 27 13.18 28.98 15.14
CA HIS A 27 13.44 28.03 16.22
C HIS A 27 14.59 27.09 15.86
N LEU A 28 15.55 26.91 16.77
CA LEU A 28 16.71 26.05 16.57
C LEU A 28 16.60 24.83 17.47
N LEU A 29 16.76 23.65 16.90
CA LEU A 29 16.83 22.42 17.66
C LEU A 29 18.31 22.09 17.92
N ILE A 30 18.70 22.07 19.19
CA ILE A 30 20.07 21.82 19.64
C ILE A 30 20.22 20.35 19.98
N SER A 31 21.14 19.67 19.32
CA SER A 31 21.44 18.27 19.63
C SER A 31 22.09 18.17 21.02
N GLY A 32 21.50 17.32 21.88
CA GLY A 32 22.10 16.89 23.14
C GLY A 32 23.38 16.07 22.92
N TYR A 33 24.18 15.86 23.96
CA TYR A 33 25.40 15.06 23.80
C TYR A 33 25.03 13.61 23.48
N ASN A 34 25.45 13.14 22.30
CA ASN A 34 25.17 11.77 21.83
C ASN A 34 23.66 11.46 21.79
N THR A 35 22.81 12.49 21.83
CA THR A 35 21.36 12.38 22.05
C THR A 35 20.93 11.54 23.26
N GLY A 36 21.85 11.21 24.17
CA GLY A 36 21.56 10.44 25.39
C GLY A 36 21.05 11.34 26.50
N ILE A 37 20.03 10.89 27.23
CA ILE A 37 19.37 11.72 28.25
C ILE A 37 20.31 12.03 29.42
N ASP A 38 21.01 11.02 29.94
CA ASP A 38 21.93 11.13 31.07
C ASP A 38 23.06 12.13 30.81
N VAL A 39 23.73 11.98 29.67
CA VAL A 39 24.84 12.85 29.26
C VAL A 39 24.35 14.23 28.78
N THR A 40 23.11 14.36 28.33
CA THR A 40 22.56 15.68 27.97
C THR A 40 22.12 16.45 29.21
N CYS A 41 21.60 15.77 30.23
CA CYS A 41 21.20 16.38 31.50
C CYS A 41 22.40 16.67 32.43
N ASP A 42 23.59 16.16 32.10
CA ASP A 42 24.82 16.46 32.83
C ASP A 42 25.12 17.98 32.83
N PRO A 43 25.47 18.58 33.99
CA PRO A 43 25.81 19.99 34.07
C PRO A 43 26.93 20.48 33.13
N LEU A 44 27.76 19.58 32.60
CA LEU A 44 28.81 19.90 31.63
C LEU A 44 28.25 20.18 30.22
N PHE A 45 27.07 19.66 29.88
CA PHE A 45 26.35 20.08 28.68
C PHE A 45 25.80 21.49 28.89
N LYS A 46 25.97 22.36 27.88
CA LYS A 46 25.50 23.74 27.92
C LYS A 46 24.64 24.02 26.70
N MET A 47 23.42 24.50 26.95
CA MET A 47 22.66 25.17 25.89
C MET A 47 23.44 26.39 25.41
N PRO A 48 23.49 26.65 24.09
CA PRO A 48 24.09 27.85 23.54
C PRO A 48 23.47 29.13 24.10
N SER A 49 24.16 30.25 23.95
CA SER A 49 23.56 31.57 24.05
C SER A 49 22.87 31.90 22.73
N ASP A 50 21.57 32.17 22.76
CA ASP A 50 20.78 32.59 21.60
C ASP A 50 20.10 33.93 21.91
N PRO A 51 20.41 35.02 21.19
CA PRO A 51 19.77 36.31 21.40
C PRO A 51 18.26 36.30 21.12
N ALA A 52 17.77 35.36 20.29
CA ALA A 52 16.34 35.22 20.04
C ALA A 52 15.62 34.45 21.15
N ASN A 53 16.35 33.68 21.98
CA ASN A 53 15.80 32.77 22.98
C ASN A 53 14.76 31.79 22.39
N ARG A 54 15.09 31.19 21.23
CA ARG A 54 14.20 30.30 20.46
C ARG A 54 14.86 28.95 20.21
N MET A 55 15.38 28.33 21.26
CA MET A 55 16.01 27.02 21.19
C MET A 55 15.19 25.96 21.91
N ALA A 56 15.18 24.74 21.35
CA ALA A 56 14.78 23.52 22.02
C ALA A 56 15.97 22.56 22.09
N VAL A 57 15.98 21.63 23.06
CA VAL A 57 16.99 20.56 23.13
C VAL A 57 16.42 19.26 22.54
N SER A 58 17.27 18.51 21.83
CA SER A 58 16.94 17.21 21.23
C SER A 58 17.68 16.07 21.91
N VAL A 59 16.96 15.01 22.24
CA VAL A 59 17.49 13.72 22.71
C VAL A 59 16.72 12.57 22.05
N HIS A 60 17.23 11.34 22.11
CA HIS A 60 16.57 10.15 21.61
C HIS A 60 16.31 9.18 22.78
N TYR A 61 15.25 8.38 22.71
CA TYR A 61 14.89 7.40 23.74
C TYR A 61 14.78 5.98 23.17
N TYR A 62 15.73 5.12 23.54
CA TYR A 62 15.77 3.69 23.17
C TYR A 62 16.20 2.82 24.38
N SER A 63 15.79 3.20 25.59
CA SER A 63 16.06 2.47 26.83
C SER A 63 14.90 1.53 27.22
N PRO A 64 15.15 0.25 27.55
CA PRO A 64 16.44 -0.44 27.45
C PRO A 64 16.75 -0.85 26.00
N SER A 65 18.02 -0.72 25.59
CA SER A 65 18.47 -1.03 24.22
C SER A 65 18.31 -2.50 23.86
N THR A 66 18.35 -3.39 24.85
CA THR A 66 18.07 -4.83 24.69
C THR A 66 16.65 -5.13 24.21
N PHE A 67 15.68 -4.23 24.44
CA PHE A 67 14.34 -4.32 23.86
C PHE A 67 14.18 -3.39 22.65
N ALA A 68 14.60 -2.13 22.79
CA ALA A 68 14.29 -1.08 21.81
C ALA A 68 15.21 -1.05 20.58
N ILE A 69 16.35 -1.77 20.60
CA ILE A 69 17.33 -1.81 19.51
C ILE A 69 17.57 -3.25 19.01
N LEU A 70 17.82 -4.21 19.92
CA LEU A 70 18.23 -5.55 19.52
C LEU A 70 17.08 -6.40 18.96
N GLU A 71 17.27 -6.95 17.76
CA GLU A 71 16.41 -8.00 17.18
C GLU A 71 16.96 -9.42 17.46
N GLU A 72 18.25 -9.53 17.79
CA GLU A 72 18.96 -10.75 18.15
C GLU A 72 20.07 -10.45 19.16
N ASP A 73 20.64 -11.49 19.77
CA ASP A 73 21.71 -11.34 20.75
C ASP A 73 22.95 -10.69 20.14
N ALA A 74 23.57 -9.78 20.90
CA ALA A 74 24.85 -9.16 20.56
C ALA A 74 25.89 -9.45 21.65
N ASP A 75 27.17 -9.23 21.35
CA ASP A 75 28.27 -9.43 22.31
C ASP A 75 28.11 -8.59 23.60
N TRP A 76 27.35 -7.49 23.53
CA TRP A 76 27.13 -6.55 24.62
C TRP A 76 25.76 -6.67 25.31
N GLY A 77 24.85 -7.52 24.83
CA GLY A 77 23.49 -7.59 25.36
C GLY A 77 22.64 -8.71 24.79
N LYS A 78 21.67 -9.16 25.57
CA LYS A 78 20.69 -10.18 25.16
C LYS A 78 19.42 -9.53 24.65
N ALA A 79 18.91 -9.99 23.52
CA ALA A 79 17.67 -9.47 22.97
C ALA A 79 16.50 -9.81 23.91
N GLN A 80 15.75 -8.79 24.32
CA GLN A 80 14.51 -8.96 25.06
C GLN A 80 13.35 -9.04 24.08
N SER A 81 12.43 -9.97 24.31
CA SER A 81 11.18 -10.07 23.54
C SER A 81 10.02 -9.30 24.17
N THR A 82 10.11 -8.97 25.46
CA THR A 82 9.05 -8.32 26.24
C THR A 82 9.52 -7.04 26.93
N TRP A 83 8.57 -6.17 27.27
CA TRP A 83 8.80 -4.92 27.99
C TRP A 83 7.60 -4.54 28.85
N GLY A 84 7.84 -3.81 29.93
CA GLY A 84 6.81 -3.14 30.72
C GLY A 84 6.65 -3.73 32.11
N THR A 85 7.72 -4.30 32.65
CA THR A 85 7.83 -4.57 34.09
C THR A 85 7.74 -3.26 34.88
N ALA A 86 7.42 -3.34 36.18
CA ALA A 86 7.34 -2.16 37.04
C ALA A 86 8.65 -1.35 37.04
N LYS A 87 9.81 -2.03 37.02
CA LYS A 87 11.12 -1.39 36.98
C LYS A 87 11.38 -0.65 35.67
N GLU A 88 11.03 -1.24 34.53
CA GLU A 88 11.21 -0.59 33.22
C GLU A 88 10.33 0.66 33.06
N VAL A 89 9.10 0.61 33.58
CA VAL A 89 8.21 1.78 33.61
C VAL A 89 8.73 2.85 34.58
N GLU A 90 9.27 2.44 35.73
CA GLU A 90 9.94 3.35 36.67
C GLU A 90 11.15 4.04 36.03
N ASP A 91 12.00 3.28 35.33
CA ASP A 91 13.19 3.81 34.65
C ASP A 91 12.84 4.80 33.55
N LEU A 92 11.84 4.49 32.73
CA LEU A 92 11.28 5.42 31.75
C LEU A 92 10.87 6.74 32.42
N ASN A 93 10.11 6.67 33.51
CA ASN A 93 9.65 7.88 34.21
C ASN A 93 10.81 8.67 34.82
N ASN A 94 11.81 8.00 35.39
CA ASN A 94 13.00 8.64 35.96
C ASN A 94 13.79 9.43 34.90
N GLU A 95 13.99 8.88 33.70
CA GLU A 95 14.65 9.60 32.61
C GLU A 95 13.83 10.81 32.14
N MET A 96 12.50 10.68 32.04
CA MET A 96 11.62 11.79 31.66
C MET A 96 11.59 12.88 32.75
N ASP A 97 11.60 12.52 34.03
CA ASP A 97 11.70 13.47 35.14
C ASP A 97 13.04 14.19 35.19
N MET A 98 14.12 13.50 34.82
CA MET A 98 15.45 14.09 34.68
C MET A 98 15.47 15.18 33.59
N MET A 99 14.90 14.91 32.42
CA MET A 99 14.75 15.90 31.35
C MET A 99 13.86 17.08 31.78
N LYS A 100 12.76 16.80 32.49
CA LYS A 100 11.84 17.82 32.96
C LYS A 100 12.55 18.81 33.89
N THR A 101 13.26 18.29 34.88
CA THR A 101 14.02 19.09 35.84
C THR A 101 15.17 19.84 35.18
N SER A 102 15.83 19.22 34.20
CA SER A 102 17.02 19.77 33.57
C SER A 102 16.70 20.87 32.56
N PHE A 103 15.56 20.79 31.88
CA PHE A 103 15.21 21.65 30.74
C PHE A 103 13.81 22.26 30.84
N VAL A 104 12.76 21.44 30.88
CA VAL A 104 11.36 21.93 30.79
C VAL A 104 11.04 22.93 31.89
N ASP A 105 11.39 22.61 33.15
CA ASP A 105 11.15 23.48 34.31
C ASP A 105 11.98 24.77 34.28
N LYS A 106 13.02 24.81 33.44
CA LYS A 106 13.84 25.99 33.18
C LYS A 106 13.38 26.77 31.93
N GLY A 107 12.24 26.40 31.35
CA GLY A 107 11.66 27.03 30.17
C GLY A 107 12.35 26.65 28.86
N ILE A 108 13.13 25.57 28.82
CA ILE A 108 13.77 25.06 27.60
C ILE A 108 12.90 23.91 27.06
N PRO A 109 12.27 24.05 25.88
CA PRO A 109 11.50 22.97 25.27
C PRO A 109 12.37 21.75 24.97
N VAL A 110 11.79 20.56 25.12
CA VAL A 110 12.43 19.27 24.83
C VAL A 110 11.69 18.59 23.69
N ILE A 111 12.45 18.17 22.68
CA ILE A 111 11.97 17.26 21.63
C ILE A 111 12.72 15.94 21.79
N ILE A 112 11.99 14.85 22.00
CA ILE A 112 12.56 13.51 21.91
C ILE A 112 12.53 13.16 20.42
N GLY A 113 13.61 13.52 19.72
CA GLY A 113 13.70 13.51 18.26
C GLY A 113 13.54 12.12 17.65
N GLU A 114 13.80 11.09 18.43
CA GLU A 114 13.50 9.70 18.07
C GLU A 114 13.11 8.90 19.31
N TYR A 115 12.08 8.08 19.17
CA TYR A 115 11.84 6.92 20.02
C TYR A 115 11.19 5.82 19.18
N GLY A 116 11.41 4.56 19.56
CA GLY A 116 10.82 3.44 18.85
C GLY A 116 11.37 2.10 19.32
N CYS A 117 10.86 1.03 18.71
CA CYS A 117 11.39 -0.31 18.88
C CYS A 117 11.09 -1.13 17.62
N PRO A 118 11.88 -2.17 17.31
CA PRO A 118 11.56 -3.10 16.23
C PRO A 118 10.33 -3.95 16.56
N THR A 119 9.77 -4.61 15.56
CA THR A 119 8.71 -5.63 15.73
C THR A 119 9.26 -7.05 15.70
N LYS A 120 10.37 -7.27 15.00
CA LYS A 120 10.97 -8.60 14.84
C LYS A 120 11.42 -9.15 16.19
N ASN A 121 11.02 -10.39 16.48
CA ASN A 121 11.34 -11.09 17.73
C ASN A 121 10.84 -10.34 18.99
N LYS A 122 9.74 -9.60 18.88
CA LYS A 122 9.11 -8.89 20.00
C LYS A 122 7.64 -9.30 20.14
N GLU A 123 7.15 -9.33 21.36
CA GLU A 123 5.73 -9.50 21.65
C GLU A 123 4.97 -8.22 21.25
N ALA A 124 3.89 -8.37 20.49
CA ALA A 124 3.09 -7.25 19.97
C ALA A 124 2.54 -6.37 21.11
N GLU A 125 2.04 -6.96 22.20
CA GLU A 125 1.55 -6.23 23.37
C GLU A 125 2.66 -5.40 24.04
N SER A 126 3.86 -5.95 24.16
CA SER A 126 5.03 -5.24 24.69
C SER A 126 5.44 -4.06 23.79
N VAL A 127 5.39 -4.22 22.46
CA VAL A 127 5.64 -3.13 21.49
C VAL A 127 4.62 -2.01 21.64
N MET A 128 3.33 -2.35 21.65
CA MET A 128 2.23 -1.39 21.84
C MET A 128 2.40 -0.64 23.18
N LYS A 129 2.68 -1.38 24.25
CA LYS A 129 2.86 -0.82 25.60
C LYS A 129 4.07 0.10 25.68
N PHE A 130 5.20 -0.27 25.09
CA PHE A 130 6.41 0.58 25.05
C PHE A 130 6.13 1.91 24.34
N LEU A 131 5.62 1.84 23.10
CA LEU A 131 5.41 3.04 22.27
C LEU A 131 4.40 4.01 22.91
N THR A 132 3.33 3.49 23.49
CA THR A 132 2.32 4.30 24.17
C THR A 132 2.82 4.85 25.51
N SER A 133 3.57 4.06 26.29
CA SER A 133 4.12 4.50 27.58
C SER A 133 5.15 5.62 27.39
N VAL A 134 6.04 5.51 26.40
CA VAL A 134 7.03 6.57 26.10
C VAL A 134 6.32 7.85 25.65
N CYS A 135 5.34 7.73 24.77
CA CYS A 135 4.53 8.86 24.31
C CYS A 135 3.84 9.56 25.49
N GLU A 136 3.12 8.80 26.32
CA GLU A 136 2.39 9.34 27.49
C GLU A 136 3.33 9.98 28.52
N ALA A 137 4.44 9.32 28.85
CA ALA A 137 5.42 9.84 29.81
C ALA A 137 6.04 11.16 29.35
N ALA A 138 6.28 11.32 28.05
CA ALA A 138 6.78 12.56 27.45
C ALA A 138 5.71 13.66 27.43
N TYR A 139 4.50 13.37 26.93
CA TYR A 139 3.41 14.34 26.80
C TYR A 139 2.98 14.90 28.17
N THR A 140 2.84 14.04 29.18
CA THR A 140 2.49 14.45 30.55
C THR A 140 3.52 15.39 31.19
N ARG A 141 4.74 15.44 30.65
CA ARG A 141 5.85 16.30 31.10
C ARG A 141 6.15 17.45 30.12
N GLN A 142 5.24 17.75 29.19
CA GLN A 142 5.36 18.83 28.20
C GLN A 142 6.56 18.68 27.25
N MET A 143 6.86 17.45 26.87
CA MET A 143 7.88 17.13 25.86
C MET A 143 7.22 16.66 24.58
N CYS A 144 7.89 16.86 23.45
CA CYS A 144 7.41 16.42 22.14
C CYS A 144 8.13 15.12 21.71
N PRO A 145 7.49 13.95 21.82
CA PRO A 145 8.06 12.69 21.31
C PRO A 145 7.81 12.54 19.81
N VAL A 146 8.85 12.19 19.06
CA VAL A 146 8.80 11.94 17.61
C VAL A 146 9.08 10.47 17.36
N LEU A 147 8.06 9.74 16.89
CA LEU A 147 8.14 8.32 16.62
C LEU A 147 9.08 8.07 15.43
N TRP A 148 10.09 7.23 15.62
CA TRP A 148 11.00 6.82 14.56
C TRP A 148 10.30 5.82 13.63
N ASP A 149 10.32 6.11 12.33
CA ASP A 149 9.73 5.27 11.30
C ASP A 149 10.61 5.14 10.05
N THR A 150 10.85 3.89 9.66
CA THR A 150 11.56 3.51 8.42
C THR A 150 10.60 2.84 7.44
N PRO A 151 10.94 2.69 6.15
CA PRO A 151 10.14 1.84 5.26
C PRO A 151 9.90 0.46 5.89
N GLY A 152 8.66 -0.04 5.82
CA GLY A 152 8.25 -1.29 6.48
C GLY A 152 7.98 -1.16 7.99
N GLY A 153 8.03 0.06 8.55
CA GLY A 153 7.79 0.34 9.96
C GLY A 153 6.30 0.50 10.31
N ARG A 154 5.98 1.63 10.95
CA ARG A 154 4.66 1.95 11.52
C ARG A 154 3.74 2.64 10.53
N TYR A 155 4.28 3.38 9.58
CA TYR A 155 3.51 4.07 8.54
C TYR A 155 3.68 3.38 7.19
N ASP A 156 2.57 2.90 6.63
CA ASP A 156 2.55 2.37 5.27
C ASP A 156 2.62 3.55 4.29
N ARG A 157 3.74 3.68 3.60
CA ARG A 157 4.00 4.77 2.64
C ARG A 157 3.33 4.54 1.29
N LEU A 158 2.96 3.31 0.96
CA LEU A 158 2.23 2.97 -0.27
C LEU A 158 0.73 3.22 -0.08
N GLU A 159 0.22 2.92 1.12
CA GLU A 159 -1.17 3.15 1.49
C GLU A 159 -1.42 4.52 2.11
N CYS A 160 -0.36 5.22 2.49
CA CYS A 160 -0.38 6.52 3.15
C CYS A 160 -1.21 6.51 4.45
N LYS A 161 -1.09 5.42 5.23
CA LYS A 161 -1.82 5.24 6.49
C LYS A 161 -0.96 4.58 7.54
N MET A 162 -1.32 4.75 8.82
CA MET A 162 -0.71 3.97 9.90
C MET A 162 -1.05 2.49 9.71
N ALA A 163 -0.04 1.62 9.73
CA ALA A 163 -0.20 0.19 9.55
C ALA A 163 -0.96 -0.46 10.73
N ASP A 164 -0.74 0.06 11.94
CA ASP A 164 -1.45 -0.34 13.15
C ASP A 164 -2.46 0.75 13.54
N LYS A 165 -3.74 0.46 13.31
CA LYS A 165 -4.85 1.37 13.62
C LYS A 165 -4.99 1.62 15.12
N GLU A 166 -4.82 0.59 15.94
CA GLU A 166 -4.94 0.71 17.39
C GLU A 166 -3.82 1.59 17.96
N LEU A 167 -2.59 1.43 17.47
CA LEU A 167 -1.47 2.29 17.86
C LEU A 167 -1.75 3.75 17.49
N ASN A 168 -2.24 4.01 16.27
CA ASN A 168 -2.57 5.36 15.82
C ASN A 168 -3.63 6.03 16.72
N GLU A 169 -4.69 5.30 17.06
CA GLU A 169 -5.76 5.77 17.94
C GLU A 169 -5.22 6.12 19.33
N LYS A 170 -4.39 5.25 19.94
CA LYS A 170 -3.81 5.51 21.26
C LYS A 170 -2.85 6.70 21.24
N LEU A 171 -1.98 6.81 20.25
CA LEU A 171 -1.04 7.93 20.13
C LEU A 171 -1.78 9.26 19.94
N CYS A 172 -2.81 9.30 19.08
CA CYS A 172 -3.65 10.48 18.91
C CYS A 172 -4.36 10.88 20.21
N ALA A 173 -4.93 9.90 20.92
CA ALA A 173 -5.63 10.12 22.19
C ALA A 173 -4.69 10.69 23.27
N ILE A 174 -3.46 10.16 23.40
CA ILE A 174 -2.43 10.68 24.30
C ILE A 174 -2.10 12.15 23.97
N ALA A 175 -2.02 12.48 22.68
CA ALA A 175 -1.78 13.84 22.22
C ALA A 175 -3.00 14.79 22.39
N GLY A 176 -4.12 14.31 22.93
CA GLY A 176 -5.36 15.09 23.06
C GLY A 176 -6.08 15.33 21.73
N SER A 177 -5.85 14.47 20.74
CA SER A 177 -6.42 14.53 19.40
C SER A 177 -7.16 13.24 19.04
N SER A 178 -7.80 13.21 17.89
CA SER A 178 -8.47 12.02 17.34
C SER A 178 -7.89 11.72 15.97
N VAL A 179 -7.92 10.45 15.57
CA VAL A 179 -7.59 10.06 14.20
C VAL A 179 -8.52 10.79 13.25
N THR A 180 -7.96 11.61 12.37
CA THR A 180 -8.69 12.18 11.24
C THR A 180 -8.48 11.24 10.07
N GLU A 181 -9.51 10.48 9.71
CA GLU A 181 -9.53 9.78 8.42
C GLU A 181 -9.49 10.85 7.32
N THR A 182 -8.48 10.80 6.47
CA THR A 182 -8.30 11.75 5.37
C THR A 182 -9.39 11.49 4.32
N LYS A 183 -9.96 12.58 3.78
CA LYS A 183 -11.09 12.57 2.82
C LYS A 183 -10.81 11.89 1.47
N ASP A 184 -9.57 11.41 1.25
CA ASP A 184 -9.10 10.75 0.05
C ASP A 184 -9.09 9.21 0.21
N GLU A 185 -10.03 8.66 1.00
CA GLU A 185 -10.18 7.21 1.13
C GLU A 185 -10.67 6.62 -0.19
N LEU A 186 -9.70 6.11 -0.95
CA LEU A 186 -9.96 5.20 -2.05
C LEU A 186 -10.53 3.91 -1.47
N SER A 187 -11.65 3.46 -2.00
CA SER A 187 -12.10 2.10 -1.73
C SER A 187 -11.16 1.11 -2.42
N SER A 188 -11.09 -0.12 -1.90
CA SER A 188 -10.16 -1.11 -2.42
C SER A 188 -10.74 -2.51 -2.46
N VAL A 189 -10.25 -3.31 -3.40
CA VAL A 189 -10.44 -4.76 -3.45
C VAL A 189 -9.07 -5.43 -3.56
N THR A 190 -8.84 -6.47 -2.76
CA THR A 190 -7.58 -7.23 -2.73
C THR A 190 -7.83 -8.65 -3.21
N TYR A 191 -7.18 -9.07 -4.28
CA TYR A 191 -7.16 -10.46 -4.72
C TYR A 191 -5.91 -11.17 -4.21
N GLN A 192 -6.08 -12.37 -3.65
CA GLN A 192 -4.95 -13.29 -3.47
C GLN A 192 -4.64 -13.94 -4.81
N ILE A 193 -3.37 -14.26 -5.07
CA ILE A 193 -2.97 -14.72 -6.41
C ILE A 193 -3.54 -16.10 -6.76
N ASP A 194 -3.87 -16.91 -5.77
CA ASP A 194 -4.59 -18.18 -5.95
C ASP A 194 -6.07 -18.01 -6.32
N GLU A 195 -6.64 -16.83 -6.12
CA GLU A 195 -7.99 -16.46 -6.60
C GLU A 195 -7.98 -16.10 -8.10
N LEU A 196 -6.82 -15.78 -8.68
CA LEU A 196 -6.72 -15.30 -10.06
C LEU A 196 -6.47 -16.45 -11.05
N LYS A 197 -7.20 -16.42 -12.17
CA LYS A 197 -7.01 -17.37 -13.28
C LYS A 197 -5.83 -16.94 -14.14
N LYS A 198 -5.17 -17.92 -14.76
CA LYS A 198 -4.18 -17.66 -15.80
C LYS A 198 -4.82 -17.72 -17.18
N ASN A 199 -4.48 -16.77 -18.04
CA ASN A 199 -4.86 -16.79 -19.45
C ASN A 199 -4.01 -17.80 -20.25
N SER A 200 -4.25 -17.93 -21.55
CA SER A 200 -3.51 -18.86 -22.43
C SER A 200 -2.01 -18.56 -22.54
N ASN A 201 -1.58 -17.34 -22.17
CA ASN A 201 -0.18 -16.92 -22.14
C ASN A 201 0.47 -17.19 -20.77
N GLY A 202 -0.28 -17.71 -19.79
CA GLY A 202 0.20 -17.98 -18.44
C GLY A 202 0.23 -16.77 -17.51
N GLU A 203 -0.35 -15.64 -17.93
CA GLU A 203 -0.43 -14.39 -17.18
C GLU A 203 -1.66 -14.39 -16.27
N TYR A 204 -1.58 -13.75 -15.11
CA TYR A 204 -2.73 -13.68 -14.20
C TYR A 204 -3.72 -12.62 -14.68
N THR A 205 -4.97 -13.03 -14.89
CA THR A 205 -6.08 -12.13 -15.23
C THR A 205 -6.62 -11.51 -13.95
N VAL A 206 -6.62 -10.18 -13.89
CA VAL A 206 -7.01 -9.34 -12.76
C VAL A 206 -8.35 -8.68 -13.09
N PRO A 207 -9.44 -9.00 -12.38
CA PRO A 207 -10.72 -8.33 -12.57
C PRO A 207 -10.62 -6.86 -12.12
N LEU A 208 -11.00 -5.93 -13.00
CA LEU A 208 -11.10 -4.50 -12.72
C LEU A 208 -12.55 -4.05 -12.48
N GLY A 209 -13.53 -4.81 -12.97
CA GLY A 209 -14.95 -4.52 -12.86
C GLY A 209 -15.41 -3.28 -13.64
N GLU A 210 -16.65 -2.86 -13.42
CA GLU A 210 -17.28 -1.74 -14.15
C GLU A 210 -16.62 -0.38 -13.87
N ASN A 211 -15.97 -0.23 -12.71
CA ASN A 211 -15.33 1.01 -12.29
C ASN A 211 -13.84 1.10 -12.68
N ALA A 212 -13.38 0.27 -13.64
CA ALA A 212 -11.99 0.25 -14.08
C ALA A 212 -11.41 1.65 -14.42
N ALA A 213 -12.22 2.52 -15.02
CA ALA A 213 -11.82 3.89 -15.38
C ALA A 213 -11.47 4.78 -14.16
N SER A 214 -11.93 4.43 -12.95
CA SER A 214 -11.66 5.19 -11.72
C SER A 214 -10.49 4.64 -10.90
N LEU A 215 -9.80 3.60 -11.38
CA LEU A 215 -8.61 3.05 -10.74
C LEU A 215 -7.52 4.11 -10.59
N LYS A 216 -7.00 4.30 -9.37
CA LYS A 216 -5.99 5.32 -9.03
C LYS A 216 -4.63 4.74 -8.68
N LYS A 217 -4.61 3.60 -8.00
CA LYS A 217 -3.38 2.90 -7.68
C LYS A 217 -3.60 1.41 -7.54
N VAL A 218 -2.51 0.67 -7.73
CA VAL A 218 -2.46 -0.78 -7.53
C VAL A 218 -1.24 -1.10 -6.68
N ILE A 219 -1.41 -1.93 -5.66
CA ILE A 219 -0.32 -2.45 -4.85
C ILE A 219 -0.24 -3.96 -5.07
N ILE A 220 0.90 -4.43 -5.56
CA ILE A 220 1.16 -5.85 -5.79
C ILE A 220 2.07 -6.34 -4.67
N GLY A 221 1.61 -7.35 -3.91
CA GLY A 221 2.45 -8.10 -2.98
C GLY A 221 3.22 -9.18 -3.74
N LEU A 222 4.51 -9.33 -3.46
CA LEU A 222 5.40 -10.23 -4.16
C LEU A 222 6.52 -10.76 -3.25
N GLU A 223 7.13 -11.86 -3.65
CA GLU A 223 8.34 -12.41 -3.03
C GLU A 223 9.33 -12.75 -4.14
N CYS A 224 10.55 -12.24 -4.03
CA CYS A 224 11.59 -12.47 -5.01
C CYS A 224 12.77 -13.22 -4.39
N THR A 225 13.30 -14.19 -5.13
CA THR A 225 14.45 -15.00 -4.71
C THR A 225 15.43 -15.16 -5.86
N SER A 226 16.71 -15.39 -5.54
CA SER A 226 17.74 -15.81 -6.51
C SER A 226 18.25 -17.20 -6.12
N SER A 227 18.17 -18.16 -7.04
CA SER A 227 18.66 -19.53 -6.81
C SER A 227 20.18 -19.64 -6.72
N GLU A 228 20.89 -18.62 -7.19
CA GLU A 228 22.36 -18.56 -7.22
C GLU A 228 22.96 -17.72 -6.09
N ASN A 229 22.14 -17.32 -5.11
CA ASN A 229 22.55 -16.44 -4.00
C ASN A 229 23.24 -15.15 -4.50
N SER A 230 22.71 -14.56 -5.57
CA SER A 230 23.18 -13.26 -6.07
C SER A 230 23.08 -12.18 -4.99
N GLY A 231 24.14 -11.38 -4.79
CA GLY A 231 24.16 -10.30 -3.79
C GLY A 231 23.21 -9.15 -4.10
N TRP A 232 22.79 -9.03 -5.37
CA TRP A 232 21.65 -8.24 -5.80
C TRP A 232 20.89 -8.99 -6.90
N PHE A 233 19.58 -8.78 -6.93
CA PHE A 233 18.70 -9.25 -7.99
C PHE A 233 17.47 -8.34 -8.07
N CYS A 234 16.92 -8.21 -9.26
CA CYS A 234 15.77 -7.37 -9.56
C CYS A 234 14.98 -7.93 -10.74
N GLY A 235 13.82 -7.33 -10.96
CA GLY A 235 12.98 -7.64 -12.10
C GLY A 235 11.89 -6.61 -12.29
N GLY A 236 11.07 -6.84 -13.30
CA GLY A 236 9.98 -5.96 -13.61
C GLY A 236 8.97 -6.59 -14.53
N GLY A 237 7.78 -6.01 -14.49
CA GLY A 237 6.61 -6.49 -15.17
C GLY A 237 5.65 -5.35 -15.47
N GLY A 238 4.42 -5.70 -15.78
CA GLY A 238 3.39 -4.70 -16.02
C GLY A 238 1.99 -5.22 -15.75
N LEU A 239 1.09 -4.26 -15.53
CA LEU A 239 -0.34 -4.47 -15.64
C LEU A 239 -0.76 -4.02 -17.04
N THR A 240 -1.24 -4.95 -17.86
CA THR A 240 -1.61 -4.70 -19.25
C THR A 240 -3.11 -4.55 -19.41
N PHE A 241 -3.52 -3.70 -20.35
CA PHE A 241 -4.91 -3.34 -20.61
C PHE A 241 -5.18 -3.53 -22.10
N ASP A 242 -6.13 -4.40 -22.43
CA ASP A 242 -6.53 -4.64 -23.82
C ASP A 242 -7.13 -3.40 -24.49
N SER A 243 -7.70 -2.49 -23.68
CA SER A 243 -8.25 -1.24 -24.16
C SER A 243 -8.14 -0.13 -23.12
N VAL A 244 -7.49 0.95 -23.49
CA VAL A 244 -7.65 2.27 -22.90
C VAL A 244 -8.26 3.21 -23.93
N LYS A 245 -9.00 4.23 -23.49
CA LYS A 245 -9.75 5.14 -24.34
C LYS A 245 -9.42 6.59 -24.03
N THR A 246 -9.05 7.33 -25.06
CA THR A 246 -8.82 8.78 -25.00
C THR A 246 -10.11 9.59 -25.08
N ASN A 247 -10.04 10.87 -24.75
CA ASN A 247 -11.17 11.80 -24.83
C ASN A 247 -11.74 11.97 -26.26
N ASP A 248 -10.93 11.77 -27.30
CA ASP A 248 -11.39 11.84 -28.71
C ASP A 248 -12.01 10.52 -29.22
N GLY A 249 -12.01 9.48 -28.39
CA GLY A 249 -12.60 8.18 -28.69
C GLY A 249 -11.62 7.15 -29.25
N LYS A 250 -10.34 7.49 -29.51
CA LYS A 250 -9.32 6.49 -29.88
C LYS A 250 -9.14 5.47 -28.76
N THR A 251 -9.20 4.19 -29.10
CA THR A 251 -8.88 3.06 -28.22
C THR A 251 -7.59 2.37 -28.63
N PHE A 252 -6.79 1.93 -27.67
CA PHE A 252 -5.56 1.19 -27.92
C PHE A 252 -5.17 0.31 -26.74
N TRP A 253 -4.33 -0.70 -26.97
CA TRP A 253 -3.70 -1.49 -25.92
C TRP A 253 -2.65 -0.65 -25.20
N SER A 254 -2.54 -0.78 -23.87
CA SER A 254 -1.52 -0.08 -23.08
C SER A 254 -1.07 -0.94 -21.91
N SER A 255 0.02 -0.56 -21.27
CA SER A 255 0.44 -1.13 -19.98
C SER A 255 0.91 -0.06 -18.99
N LYS A 256 0.97 -0.43 -17.71
CA LYS A 256 1.65 0.30 -16.66
C LYS A 256 2.71 -0.62 -16.03
N GLY A 257 3.97 -0.28 -16.23
CA GLY A 257 5.10 -1.07 -15.75
C GLY A 257 5.40 -0.88 -14.26
N PHE A 258 6.04 -1.88 -13.65
CA PHE A 258 6.60 -1.82 -12.30
C PHE A 258 7.97 -2.52 -12.26
N SER A 259 8.73 -2.25 -11.20
CA SER A 259 10.02 -2.91 -10.96
C SER A 259 10.23 -3.18 -9.46
N TYR A 260 10.90 -4.29 -9.17
CA TYR A 260 11.20 -4.76 -7.83
C TYR A 260 12.67 -5.19 -7.72
N ASP A 261 13.14 -5.31 -6.48
CA ASP A 261 14.45 -5.83 -6.11
C ASP A 261 14.29 -6.82 -4.95
N GLY A 262 15.36 -7.54 -4.62
CA GLY A 262 15.34 -8.57 -3.57
C GLY A 262 14.96 -8.12 -2.16
N GLY A 263 14.85 -6.82 -1.90
CA GLY A 263 14.39 -6.27 -0.62
C GLY A 263 12.92 -5.86 -0.59
N LYS A 264 12.21 -5.90 -1.72
CA LYS A 264 10.80 -5.47 -1.80
C LYS A 264 9.85 -6.64 -1.69
N ASP A 265 8.84 -6.47 -0.85
CA ASP A 265 7.70 -7.37 -0.71
C ASP A 265 6.42 -6.80 -1.36
N ARG A 266 6.43 -5.52 -1.72
CA ARG A 266 5.31 -4.80 -2.33
C ARG A 266 5.80 -3.78 -3.37
N VAL A 267 5.04 -3.61 -4.45
CA VAL A 267 5.25 -2.57 -5.46
C VAL A 267 3.98 -1.80 -5.76
N LEU A 268 4.13 -0.51 -6.06
CA LEU A 268 3.05 0.42 -6.34
C LEU A 268 3.04 0.80 -7.82
N ILE A 269 1.86 0.71 -8.44
CA ILE A 269 1.54 1.32 -9.73
C ILE A 269 0.57 2.47 -9.47
N THR A 270 0.80 3.62 -10.09
CA THR A 270 -0.09 4.79 -10.00
C THR A 270 -0.71 5.12 -11.35
N PHE A 271 -1.92 5.65 -11.32
CA PHE A 271 -2.70 6.02 -12.49
C PHE A 271 -2.97 7.52 -12.44
N ASP A 272 -2.26 8.25 -13.30
CA ASP A 272 -2.32 9.70 -13.48
C ASP A 272 -3.23 10.14 -14.64
N GLY A 273 -3.89 9.17 -15.30
CA GLY A 273 -4.70 9.41 -16.50
C GLY A 273 -3.88 9.43 -17.79
N THR A 274 -2.58 9.17 -17.75
CA THR A 274 -1.72 9.09 -18.94
C THR A 274 -1.40 7.64 -19.29
N PHE A 275 -1.47 7.26 -20.56
CA PHE A 275 -1.17 5.91 -21.06
C PHE A 275 -0.34 5.97 -22.33
N ASN A 276 0.52 4.97 -22.54
CA ASN A 276 1.40 4.89 -23.71
C ASN A 276 0.94 3.79 -24.67
N ASP A 277 0.99 4.08 -25.97
CA ASP A 277 0.78 3.05 -26.99
C ASP A 277 2.03 2.17 -27.18
N ASP A 278 1.95 1.20 -28.10
CA ASP A 278 3.02 0.27 -28.46
C ASP A 278 4.27 0.92 -29.06
N LYS A 279 4.24 2.23 -29.30
CA LYS A 279 5.32 3.04 -29.86
C LYS A 279 5.78 4.13 -28.88
N ASP A 280 5.43 4.00 -27.60
CA ASP A 280 5.75 4.94 -26.52
C ASP A 280 5.19 6.36 -26.74
N ASN A 281 4.15 6.53 -27.56
CA ASN A 281 3.44 7.80 -27.62
C ASN A 281 2.49 7.90 -26.43
N SER A 282 2.51 9.05 -25.76
CA SER A 282 1.75 9.28 -24.54
C SER A 282 0.42 9.99 -24.81
N PHE A 283 -0.65 9.53 -24.17
CA PHE A 283 -2.00 10.05 -24.33
C PHE A 283 -2.73 10.16 -23.00
N ASP A 284 -3.57 11.19 -22.86
CA ASP A 284 -4.59 11.21 -21.82
C ASP A 284 -5.69 10.20 -22.16
N ALA A 285 -5.83 9.17 -21.31
CA ALA A 285 -6.77 8.07 -21.52
C ALA A 285 -7.26 7.49 -20.20
N VAL A 286 -8.37 6.77 -20.26
CA VAL A 286 -8.93 5.99 -19.15
C VAL A 286 -8.99 4.51 -19.52
N ILE A 287 -8.96 3.64 -18.52
CA ILE A 287 -9.12 2.20 -18.73
C ILE A 287 -10.52 1.93 -19.30
N ASN A 288 -10.58 1.13 -20.37
CA ASN A 288 -11.79 0.82 -21.14
C ASN A 288 -11.98 -0.70 -21.30
N CYS A 289 -11.38 -1.49 -20.42
CA CYS A 289 -11.55 -2.93 -20.32
C CYS A 289 -11.91 -3.31 -18.87
N LYS A 290 -12.57 -4.46 -18.70
CA LYS A 290 -13.01 -4.96 -17.38
C LYS A 290 -11.97 -5.84 -16.68
N GLU A 291 -10.91 -6.20 -17.38
CA GLU A 291 -9.84 -7.04 -16.89
C GLU A 291 -8.49 -6.46 -17.33
N ALA A 292 -7.45 -6.75 -16.54
CA ALA A 292 -6.06 -6.51 -16.89
C ALA A 292 -5.26 -7.80 -16.75
N ASN A 293 -4.08 -7.89 -17.38
CA ASN A 293 -3.17 -9.02 -17.16
C ASN A 293 -1.94 -8.57 -16.38
N LEU A 294 -1.65 -9.26 -15.28
CA LEU A 294 -0.44 -9.08 -14.48
C LEU A 294 0.66 -9.98 -15.05
N VAL A 295 1.71 -9.34 -15.54
CA VAL A 295 2.80 -9.99 -16.28
C VAL A 295 4.13 -9.71 -15.60
N ASP A 296 5.00 -10.72 -15.59
CA ASP A 296 6.40 -10.64 -15.19
C ASP A 296 7.27 -10.72 -16.47
N TRP A 297 8.03 -9.67 -16.78
CA TRP A 297 8.64 -9.51 -18.11
C TRP A 297 10.13 -9.76 -18.14
N TRP A 298 10.87 -9.30 -17.13
CA TRP A 298 12.33 -9.36 -17.16
C TRP A 298 12.91 -9.52 -15.76
N HIS A 299 14.08 -10.14 -15.71
CA HIS A 299 14.88 -10.34 -14.51
C HIS A 299 16.33 -9.98 -14.76
N SER A 300 17.05 -9.59 -13.71
CA SER A 300 18.48 -9.35 -13.73
C SER A 300 19.08 -9.63 -12.36
N SER A 301 20.31 -10.15 -12.33
CA SER A 301 21.01 -10.49 -11.10
C SER A 301 22.51 -10.26 -11.22
N GLU A 302 23.22 -10.26 -10.09
CA GLU A 302 24.69 -10.20 -10.05
C GLU A 302 25.34 -11.26 -10.94
N LYS A 303 24.77 -12.48 -10.96
CA LYS A 303 25.30 -13.60 -11.75
C LYS A 303 24.88 -13.52 -13.22
N TYR A 304 23.69 -12.98 -13.50
CA TYR A 304 23.14 -12.87 -14.85
C TYR A 304 22.60 -11.46 -15.10
N PRO A 305 23.49 -10.47 -15.34
CA PRO A 305 23.07 -9.07 -15.47
C PRO A 305 22.26 -8.80 -16.74
N GLU A 306 22.41 -9.62 -17.78
CA GLU A 306 21.67 -9.51 -19.05
C GLU A 306 20.38 -10.36 -19.07
N GLY A 307 20.05 -11.02 -17.97
CA GLY A 307 18.89 -11.91 -17.82
C GLY A 307 19.28 -13.39 -17.68
N GLY A 308 18.47 -14.13 -16.92
CA GLY A 308 18.63 -15.54 -16.62
C GLY A 308 17.47 -16.07 -15.75
N ASP A 309 17.42 -17.39 -15.56
CA ASP A 309 16.33 -18.06 -14.81
C ASP A 309 16.61 -18.14 -13.30
N ASP A 310 17.66 -17.47 -12.80
CA ASP A 310 18.04 -17.55 -11.40
C ASP A 310 17.10 -16.76 -10.50
N VAL A 311 16.49 -15.70 -11.03
CA VAL A 311 15.54 -14.88 -10.29
C VAL A 311 14.13 -15.41 -10.49
N LYS A 312 13.42 -15.63 -9.38
CA LYS A 312 12.00 -15.98 -9.40
C LYS A 312 11.22 -14.93 -8.62
N CYS A 313 10.18 -14.38 -9.24
CA CYS A 313 9.19 -13.55 -8.58
C CYS A 313 7.87 -14.31 -8.43
N GLU A 314 7.39 -14.43 -7.20
CA GLU A 314 6.08 -14.97 -6.89
C GLU A 314 5.17 -13.83 -6.46
N PHE A 315 4.17 -13.49 -7.29
CA PHE A 315 3.10 -12.62 -6.84
C PHE A 315 2.32 -13.31 -5.71
N LYS A 316 2.00 -12.57 -4.66
CA LYS A 316 1.22 -13.04 -3.50
C LYS A 316 -0.19 -12.45 -3.47
N SER A 317 -0.32 -11.16 -3.79
CA SER A 317 -1.61 -10.48 -3.86
C SER A 317 -1.58 -9.28 -4.80
N ILE A 318 -2.75 -8.79 -5.19
CA ILE A 318 -2.93 -7.52 -5.89
C ILE A 318 -4.09 -6.75 -5.26
N THR A 319 -3.84 -5.53 -4.80
CA THR A 319 -4.85 -4.62 -4.25
C THR A 319 -5.09 -3.46 -5.21
N LEU A 320 -6.33 -3.34 -5.66
CA LEU A 320 -6.80 -2.30 -6.59
C LEU A 320 -7.51 -1.21 -5.78
N TYR A 321 -7.16 0.05 -6.02
CA TYR A 321 -7.74 1.20 -5.31
C TYR A 321 -8.46 2.13 -6.28
N TYR A 322 -9.72 2.44 -5.98
CA TYR A 322 -10.63 3.18 -6.86
C TYR A 322 -11.05 4.51 -6.23
N GLU A 323 -11.22 5.52 -7.08
CA GLU A 323 -12.05 6.67 -6.74
C GLU A 323 -13.53 6.25 -6.84
N GLY A 324 -14.28 6.40 -5.75
CA GLY A 324 -15.64 5.86 -5.62
C GLY A 324 -15.66 4.46 -5.00
N GLU A 325 -16.66 3.65 -5.33
CA GLU A 325 -16.85 2.30 -4.79
C GLU A 325 -16.08 1.25 -5.59
N ALA A 326 -15.34 0.39 -4.90
CA ALA A 326 -14.58 -0.69 -5.52
C ALA A 326 -15.56 -1.76 -6.01
N PRO A 327 -15.27 -2.42 -7.14
CA PRO A 327 -16.11 -3.52 -7.59
C PRO A 327 -16.14 -4.61 -6.51
N ALA A 328 -17.33 -5.16 -6.26
CA ALA A 328 -17.46 -6.34 -5.41
C ALA A 328 -16.65 -7.50 -6.03
N LYS A 329 -16.00 -8.31 -5.19
CA LYS A 329 -15.47 -9.58 -5.67
C LYS A 329 -16.65 -10.43 -6.15
N GLU A 330 -16.58 -10.92 -7.39
CA GLU A 330 -17.47 -11.99 -7.81
C GLU A 330 -17.19 -13.21 -6.91
N GLU A 331 -18.22 -13.71 -6.22
CA GLU A 331 -18.04 -14.87 -5.35
C GLU A 331 -17.66 -16.10 -6.19
N PRO A 332 -16.60 -16.84 -5.83
CA PRO A 332 -16.26 -18.08 -6.51
C PRO A 332 -17.34 -19.11 -6.18
N GLY A 333 -18.36 -19.23 -7.04
CA GLY A 333 -19.44 -20.19 -6.85
C GLY A 333 -20.82 -19.77 -7.31
N THR A 334 -21.00 -18.59 -7.93
CA THR A 334 -22.11 -18.45 -8.86
C THR A 334 -21.60 -18.90 -10.23
N GLU A 335 -21.77 -20.20 -10.53
CA GLU A 335 -22.10 -20.54 -11.92
C GLU A 335 -23.15 -19.53 -12.37
N PRO A 336 -23.07 -18.95 -13.59
CA PRO A 336 -24.19 -18.18 -14.09
C PRO A 336 -25.41 -19.07 -13.86
N GLU A 337 -26.42 -18.57 -13.13
CA GLU A 337 -27.68 -19.31 -12.99
C GLU A 337 -27.98 -19.86 -14.39
N GLU A 338 -28.11 -21.18 -14.52
CA GLU A 338 -28.68 -21.76 -15.73
C GLU A 338 -29.96 -20.97 -15.96
N THR A 339 -29.92 -20.02 -16.90
CA THR A 339 -31.12 -19.35 -17.35
C THR A 339 -31.91 -20.48 -17.95
N ASP A 340 -32.95 -20.93 -17.25
CA ASP A 340 -33.83 -22.03 -17.65
C ASP A 340 -34.04 -21.94 -19.17
N VAL A 341 -33.45 -22.85 -19.93
CA VAL A 341 -33.50 -22.82 -21.39
C VAL A 341 -34.94 -23.08 -21.80
N LEU A 342 -35.68 -22.00 -22.06
CA LEU A 342 -37.03 -22.09 -22.57
C LEU A 342 -36.96 -22.31 -24.07
N LYS A 343 -36.84 -23.58 -24.49
CA LYS A 343 -36.77 -23.97 -25.90
C LYS A 343 -37.90 -23.32 -26.70
N GLY A 344 -37.50 -22.47 -27.65
CA GLY A 344 -38.40 -21.72 -28.53
C GLY A 344 -38.59 -20.26 -28.16
N ASP A 345 -38.05 -19.76 -27.04
CA ASP A 345 -38.09 -18.35 -26.63
C ASP A 345 -36.89 -17.59 -27.20
N ALA A 346 -36.84 -17.49 -28.52
CA ALA A 346 -35.71 -16.95 -29.27
C ALA A 346 -35.47 -15.45 -29.05
N ASP A 347 -36.45 -14.71 -28.51
CA ASP A 347 -36.28 -13.30 -28.12
C ASP A 347 -36.06 -13.09 -26.60
N CYS A 348 -35.93 -14.20 -25.84
CA CYS A 348 -35.66 -14.23 -24.41
C CYS A 348 -36.68 -13.44 -23.56
N ASN A 349 -37.95 -13.40 -23.97
CA ASN A 349 -39.00 -12.67 -23.26
C ASN A 349 -39.76 -13.54 -22.22
N GLY A 350 -39.44 -14.83 -22.14
CA GLY A 350 -40.07 -15.83 -21.27
C GLY A 350 -41.35 -16.44 -21.83
N VAL A 351 -41.70 -16.20 -23.10
CA VAL A 351 -42.96 -16.64 -23.73
C VAL A 351 -42.76 -17.06 -25.17
N VAL A 352 -42.86 -18.37 -25.42
CA VAL A 352 -42.80 -18.96 -26.77
C VAL A 352 -44.05 -18.60 -27.59
N ASN A 353 -43.89 -17.74 -28.59
CA ASN A 353 -44.95 -17.27 -29.47
C ASN A 353 -44.46 -16.97 -30.91
N SER A 354 -45.32 -16.39 -31.75
CA SER A 354 -44.98 -16.10 -33.16
C SER A 354 -43.84 -15.08 -33.36
N LYS A 355 -43.51 -14.29 -32.34
CA LYS A 355 -42.38 -13.35 -32.38
C LYS A 355 -41.05 -14.09 -32.35
N ASP A 356 -40.95 -15.17 -31.59
CA ASP A 356 -39.76 -16.03 -31.54
C ASP A 356 -39.46 -16.67 -32.88
N LEU A 357 -40.51 -17.07 -33.60
CA LEU A 357 -40.37 -17.59 -34.97
C LEU A 357 -39.78 -16.52 -35.91
N THR A 358 -40.18 -15.26 -35.74
CA THR A 358 -39.66 -14.13 -36.55
C THR A 358 -38.21 -13.85 -36.18
N GLN A 359 -37.89 -13.90 -34.90
CA GLN A 359 -36.56 -13.70 -34.35
C GLN A 359 -35.58 -14.79 -34.82
N ALA A 360 -35.94 -16.07 -34.69
CA ALA A 360 -35.13 -17.20 -35.16
C ALA A 360 -34.91 -17.20 -36.68
N ILE A 361 -35.92 -16.80 -37.48
CA ILE A 361 -35.74 -16.58 -38.92
C ILE A 361 -34.74 -15.44 -39.17
N GLY A 362 -34.82 -14.35 -38.40
CA GLY A 362 -33.90 -13.21 -38.43
C GLY A 362 -32.45 -13.60 -38.18
N MET A 363 -32.22 -14.52 -37.23
CA MET A 363 -30.89 -15.07 -36.92
C MET A 363 -30.32 -15.86 -38.11
N ILE A 364 -31.12 -16.73 -38.75
CA ILE A 364 -30.68 -17.56 -39.89
C ILE A 364 -30.28 -16.69 -41.10
N ILE A 365 -31.03 -15.61 -41.35
CA ILE A 365 -30.78 -14.72 -42.49
C ILE A 365 -29.81 -13.57 -42.17
N GLY A 366 -29.21 -13.56 -40.96
CA GLY A 366 -28.22 -12.58 -40.52
C GLY A 366 -28.77 -11.17 -40.36
N LYS A 367 -30.08 -11.02 -40.11
CA LYS A 367 -30.73 -9.72 -39.88
C LYS A 367 -30.82 -9.35 -38.40
N THR A 368 -30.58 -10.30 -37.50
CA THR A 368 -30.62 -10.08 -36.06
C THR A 368 -29.36 -10.66 -35.43
N GLU A 369 -28.68 -9.88 -34.61
CA GLU A 369 -27.61 -10.38 -33.73
C GLU A 369 -28.25 -11.11 -32.55
N ALA A 370 -27.71 -12.27 -32.22
CA ALA A 370 -28.18 -13.12 -31.13
C ALA A 370 -27.09 -13.26 -30.08
N ASP A 371 -27.46 -13.08 -28.82
CA ASP A 371 -26.61 -13.46 -27.69
C ASP A 371 -26.65 -14.98 -27.44
N GLU A 372 -25.81 -15.47 -26.52
CA GLU A 372 -25.70 -16.91 -26.24
C GLU A 372 -27.01 -17.53 -25.75
N SER A 373 -27.81 -16.81 -24.97
CA SER A 373 -29.12 -17.27 -24.48
C SER A 373 -30.14 -17.40 -25.61
N ALA A 374 -30.18 -16.41 -26.51
CA ALA A 374 -31.07 -16.44 -27.68
C ALA A 374 -30.71 -17.57 -28.64
N LEU A 375 -29.41 -17.88 -28.79
CA LEU A 375 -28.94 -19.05 -29.53
C LEU A 375 -29.33 -20.37 -28.84
N ALA A 376 -29.15 -20.48 -27.53
CA ALA A 376 -29.51 -21.69 -26.78
C ALA A 376 -31.03 -21.98 -26.79
N ASN A 377 -31.85 -20.93 -26.70
CA ASN A 377 -33.31 -21.03 -26.76
C ASN A 377 -33.82 -21.33 -28.18
N ALA A 378 -33.17 -20.78 -29.22
CA ALA A 378 -33.57 -20.98 -30.60
C ALA A 378 -33.10 -22.34 -31.18
N ASP A 379 -32.07 -22.96 -30.61
CA ASP A 379 -31.61 -24.30 -30.98
C ASP A 379 -32.60 -25.35 -30.46
N MET A 380 -33.60 -25.70 -31.26
CA MET A 380 -34.67 -26.59 -30.81
C MET A 380 -34.25 -28.06 -30.75
N ASN A 381 -33.09 -28.41 -31.31
CA ASN A 381 -32.65 -29.78 -31.51
C ASN A 381 -31.32 -30.15 -30.82
N ASP A 382 -30.68 -29.16 -30.18
CA ASP A 382 -29.43 -29.29 -29.42
C ASP A 382 -28.21 -29.68 -30.29
N ASP A 383 -28.20 -29.32 -31.59
CA ASP A 383 -27.05 -29.54 -32.49
C ASP A 383 -26.03 -28.40 -32.50
N GLY A 384 -26.30 -27.34 -31.72
CA GLY A 384 -25.45 -26.17 -31.58
C GLY A 384 -25.53 -25.20 -32.77
N ARG A 385 -26.53 -25.32 -33.65
CA ARG A 385 -26.71 -24.45 -34.82
C ARG A 385 -28.18 -24.09 -35.04
N ILE A 386 -28.44 -22.81 -35.29
CA ILE A 386 -29.79 -22.38 -35.68
C ILE A 386 -29.98 -22.62 -37.17
N THR A 387 -30.85 -23.57 -37.52
CA THR A 387 -31.12 -23.99 -38.89
C THR A 387 -32.62 -24.02 -39.19
N ILE A 388 -32.96 -24.37 -40.43
CA ILE A 388 -34.36 -24.55 -40.84
C ILE A 388 -35.06 -25.67 -40.04
N ILE A 389 -34.30 -26.62 -39.47
CA ILE A 389 -34.84 -27.71 -38.65
C ILE A 389 -35.46 -27.12 -37.37
N ASP A 390 -34.79 -26.16 -36.76
CA ASP A 390 -35.22 -25.50 -35.52
C ASP A 390 -36.48 -24.67 -35.72
N ILE A 391 -36.57 -23.98 -36.86
CA ILE A 391 -37.79 -23.28 -37.29
C ILE A 391 -38.97 -24.23 -37.44
N ILE A 392 -38.75 -25.43 -38.01
CA ILE A 392 -39.80 -26.44 -38.16
C ILE A 392 -40.26 -26.93 -36.79
N MET A 393 -39.33 -27.16 -35.86
CA MET A 393 -39.64 -27.61 -34.51
C MET A 393 -40.37 -26.53 -33.71
N LEU A 394 -39.90 -25.29 -33.73
CA LEU A 394 -40.56 -24.15 -33.10
C LEU A 394 -41.97 -23.92 -33.66
N LYS A 395 -42.13 -23.97 -34.98
CA LYS A 395 -43.44 -23.89 -35.62
C LYS A 395 -44.38 -25.00 -35.15
N ASN A 396 -43.90 -26.23 -34.97
CA ASN A 396 -44.72 -27.34 -34.49
C ASN A 396 -45.13 -27.18 -33.01
N VAL A 397 -44.34 -26.48 -32.20
CA VAL A 397 -44.69 -26.09 -30.83
C VAL A 397 -45.81 -25.04 -30.85
N LEU A 398 -45.73 -24.04 -31.74
CA LEU A 398 -46.71 -22.95 -31.82
C LEU A 398 -48.09 -23.33 -32.40
N ILE A 399 -48.19 -24.49 -33.07
CA ILE A 399 -49.43 -24.97 -33.72
C ILE A 399 -50.15 -26.03 -32.87
N ARG A 400 -49.57 -26.47 -31.77
CA ARG A 400 -50.23 -27.30 -30.74
C ARG A 400 -51.00 -26.41 -29.77
#